data_AF-A0A5C6UA05-F1
#
_entry.id   AF-A0A5C6UA05-F1
#
_cell.length_a   1.000
_cell.length_b   1.000
_cell.length_c   1.000
_cell.angle_alpha   90.00
_cell.angle_beta   90.00
_cell.angle_gamma   90.00
#
_symmetry.space_group_name_H-M   'P 1'
#
loop_
_entity.id
_entity.type
_entity.pdbx_description
1 polymer ?
#
loop_
_entity_poly.entity_id
_entity_poly.type
_entity_poly.pdbx_seq_one_letter_code
_entity_poly.pdbx_strand_id
1 'polypeptide(L)'
;MSDDAVKDRGSRGKTPTSQTLDPADEAMRRLQVELQERPLRHTELRQLPSATLDARSPHRTDEQRRPRRFLYFDREKGAGLAVLSYCSVLFGVPFFLVPLVLRDNPFSLHHAKAAGAIYLVCYAFVLLATLNCALFLPLALLAYIPALIGIYRASAGVEAGQAALGPPGERLFRCIEVKK
;
A
#
# COMPACT_ATOMS: atom_id res chain seq x y z
N MET A 1 71.76 23.66 0.71
CA MET A 1 72.77 23.10 -0.22
C MET A 1 72.05 21.99 -0.95
N SER A 2 71.46 22.29 -2.11
CA SER A 2 72.08 22.07 -3.44
C SER A 2 71.94 20.59 -3.82
N ASP A 3 71.38 20.15 -4.96
CA ASP A 3 71.12 20.78 -6.25
C ASP A 3 70.01 20.05 -7.02
N ASP A 4 69.53 20.76 -8.04
CA ASP A 4 68.61 20.40 -9.11
C ASP A 4 68.96 19.14 -9.92
N ALA A 5 67.93 18.48 -10.48
CA ALA A 5 68.02 17.89 -11.82
C ALA A 5 66.64 17.66 -12.45
N VAL A 6 66.25 18.65 -13.26
CA VAL A 6 65.25 18.61 -14.32
C VAL A 6 65.56 17.51 -15.34
N LYS A 7 64.57 16.72 -15.77
CA LYS A 7 64.54 16.24 -17.17
C LYS A 7 63.13 16.13 -17.75
N ASP A 8 62.97 16.99 -18.73
CA ASP A 8 61.84 17.30 -19.60
C ASP A 8 61.64 16.23 -20.72
N ARG A 9 60.44 16.31 -21.32
CA ARG A 9 60.01 15.85 -22.66
C ARG A 9 59.40 14.46 -22.85
N GLY A 10 58.11 14.50 -23.18
CA GLY A 10 57.39 13.42 -23.85
C GLY A 10 55.99 13.79 -24.34
N SER A 11 55.82 14.96 -24.97
CA SER A 11 54.58 15.34 -25.66
C SER A 11 54.33 14.42 -26.86
N ARG A 12 53.21 13.68 -26.84
CA ARG A 12 52.60 13.08 -28.03
C ARG A 12 51.11 13.42 -28.02
N GLY A 13 50.76 14.38 -28.87
CA GLY A 13 49.38 14.69 -29.19
C GLY A 13 48.65 13.45 -29.71
N LYS A 14 47.47 13.20 -29.15
CA LYS A 14 46.46 12.34 -29.75
C LYS A 14 45.33 13.24 -30.26
N THR A 15 45.12 13.15 -31.56
CA THR A 15 43.97 13.66 -32.32
C THR A 15 42.65 13.23 -31.66
N PRO A 16 41.61 14.09 -31.65
CA PRO A 16 40.30 13.70 -31.18
C PRO A 16 39.72 12.66 -32.15
N THR A 17 39.64 11.42 -31.66
CA THR A 17 38.86 10.35 -32.27
C THR A 17 37.41 10.83 -32.32
N SER A 18 36.91 11.04 -33.55
CA SER A 18 35.49 11.22 -33.82
C SER A 18 34.72 10.15 -33.07
N GLN A 19 33.99 10.58 -32.04
CA GLN A 19 33.05 9.75 -31.30
C GLN A 19 31.97 9.31 -32.29
N THR A 20 32.12 8.11 -32.81
CA THR A 20 31.01 7.36 -33.39
C THR A 20 30.02 7.15 -32.26
N LEU A 21 29.04 8.04 -32.17
CA LEU A 21 27.91 7.91 -31.26
C LEU A 21 27.24 6.58 -31.56
N ASP A 22 27.27 5.69 -30.57
CA ASP A 22 26.63 4.39 -30.64
C ASP A 22 25.11 4.63 -30.81
N PRO A 23 24.44 4.09 -31.84
CA PRO A 23 23.01 4.32 -32.07
C PRO A 23 22.13 3.88 -30.88
N ALA A 24 22.64 3.02 -30.00
CA ALA A 24 22.01 2.64 -28.76
C ALA A 24 21.86 3.81 -27.77
N ASP A 25 22.86 4.69 -27.67
CA ASP A 25 22.84 5.83 -26.75
C ASP A 25 21.87 6.92 -27.23
N GLU A 26 21.71 7.08 -28.54
CA GLU A 26 20.73 7.99 -29.11
C GLU A 26 19.29 7.48 -28.91
N ALA A 27 19.07 6.17 -29.06
CA ALA A 27 17.77 5.55 -28.79
C ALA A 27 17.37 5.69 -27.30
N MET A 28 18.34 5.51 -26.41
CA MET A 28 18.12 5.60 -24.97
C MET A 28 17.82 7.04 -24.52
N ARG A 29 18.47 8.05 -25.14
CA ARG A 29 18.12 9.46 -24.93
C ARG A 29 16.74 9.82 -25.45
N ARG A 30 16.32 9.28 -26.61
CA ARG A 30 14.96 9.52 -27.14
C ARG A 30 13.89 8.96 -26.21
N LEU A 31 14.09 7.77 -25.65
CA LEU A 31 13.16 7.20 -24.67
C LEU A 31 13.10 8.00 -23.36
N GLN A 32 14.22 8.56 -22.90
CA GLN A 32 14.23 9.44 -21.72
C GLN A 32 13.47 10.75 -21.96
N VAL A 33 13.60 11.35 -23.15
CA VAL A 33 12.84 12.56 -23.52
C VAL A 33 11.34 12.23 -23.63
N GLU A 34 10.97 11.09 -24.22
CA GLU A 34 9.58 10.68 -24.38
C GLU A 34 8.89 10.33 -23.04
N LEU A 35 9.64 9.78 -22.07
CA LEU A 35 9.15 9.53 -20.72
C LEU A 35 8.98 10.83 -19.89
N GLN A 36 9.78 11.85 -20.17
CA GLN A 36 9.72 13.12 -19.48
C GLN A 36 8.61 14.05 -20.02
N GLU A 37 8.19 13.87 -21.28
CA GLU A 37 7.09 14.61 -21.94
C GLU A 37 5.70 13.97 -21.79
N ARG A 38 5.53 12.96 -20.93
CA ARG A 38 4.18 12.52 -20.50
C ARG A 38 3.80 13.10 -19.13
N PRO A 39 3.49 14.41 -19.02
CA PRO A 39 2.73 14.88 -17.89
C PRO A 39 1.37 14.19 -17.97
N LEU A 40 1.01 13.52 -16.87
CA LEU A 40 -0.28 12.90 -16.61
C LEU A 40 -1.40 13.79 -17.16
N ARG A 41 -1.94 13.42 -18.32
CA ARG A 41 -3.19 13.99 -18.83
C ARG A 41 -4.23 13.73 -17.76
N HIS A 42 -4.62 14.80 -17.08
CA HIS A 42 -5.84 14.89 -16.31
C HIS A 42 -6.96 14.28 -17.16
N THR A 43 -7.44 13.12 -16.73
CA THR A 43 -8.66 12.53 -17.24
C THR A 43 -9.77 13.52 -16.97
N GLU A 44 -10.21 14.22 -18.02
CA GLU A 44 -11.39 15.06 -18.01
C GLU A 44 -12.58 14.24 -17.54
N LEU A 45 -13.05 14.57 -16.33
CA LEU A 45 -14.37 14.19 -15.87
C LEU A 45 -15.38 15.03 -16.64
N ARG A 46 -15.94 14.40 -17.68
CA ARG A 46 -17.18 14.79 -18.36
C ARG A 46 -18.24 15.22 -17.34
N GLN A 47 -18.45 16.53 -17.21
CA GLN A 47 -19.58 17.10 -16.49
C GLN A 47 -20.87 16.72 -17.23
N LEU A 48 -21.75 15.98 -16.56
CA LEU A 48 -23.14 15.76 -16.98
C LEU A 48 -24.05 16.76 -16.26
N PRO A 49 -25.12 17.23 -16.92
CA PRO A 49 -25.88 18.40 -16.53
C PRO A 49 -26.77 18.18 -15.30
N SER A 50 -26.91 19.25 -14.54
CA SER A 50 -27.80 19.43 -13.40
C SER A 50 -29.24 19.04 -13.73
N ALA A 51 -29.74 18.00 -13.08
CA ALA A 51 -31.17 17.76 -12.92
C ALA A 51 -31.52 17.91 -11.44
N THR A 52 -32.22 19.01 -11.16
CA THR A 52 -32.99 19.32 -9.95
C THR A 52 -33.83 18.13 -9.50
N LEU A 53 -33.62 17.69 -8.26
CA LEU A 53 -34.61 16.93 -7.51
C LEU A 53 -34.50 17.29 -6.03
N ASP A 54 -35.36 18.23 -5.64
CA ASP A 54 -35.72 18.50 -4.26
C ASP A 54 -36.30 17.24 -3.62
N ALA A 55 -35.63 16.73 -2.60
CA ALA A 55 -36.26 15.86 -1.60
C ALA A 55 -35.43 15.82 -0.30
N ARG A 56 -35.84 16.65 0.66
CA ARG A 56 -36.07 16.27 2.07
C ARG A 56 -34.89 15.61 2.83
N SER A 57 -34.25 16.44 3.67
CA SER A 57 -33.37 16.09 4.80
C SER A 57 -33.89 14.88 5.62
N PRO A 58 -33.00 14.00 6.11
CA PRO A 58 -32.31 14.30 7.36
C PRO A 58 -30.80 14.14 7.25
N HIS A 59 -30.10 15.17 7.72
CA HIS A 59 -28.78 15.18 8.36
C HIS A 59 -28.17 13.77 8.60
N ARG A 60 -27.54 13.20 7.56
CA ARG A 60 -26.62 12.08 7.69
C ARG A 60 -25.23 12.67 7.59
N THR A 61 -24.50 12.62 8.69
CA THR A 61 -23.08 12.99 8.80
C THR A 61 -22.25 12.17 7.79
N ASP A 62 -22.11 12.67 6.57
CA ASP A 62 -21.19 12.20 5.53
C ASP A 62 -19.76 12.73 5.75
N GLU A 63 -19.32 12.82 7.02
CA GLU A 63 -17.93 13.16 7.37
C GLU A 63 -16.96 11.98 7.21
N GLN A 64 -17.44 10.80 6.77
CA GLN A 64 -16.68 9.55 6.88
C GLN A 64 -16.13 9.05 5.53
N ARG A 65 -15.59 9.96 4.72
CA ARG A 65 -14.85 9.64 3.48
C ARG A 65 -13.60 10.48 3.27
N ARG A 66 -12.99 11.00 4.33
CA ARG A 66 -11.59 11.43 4.21
C ARG A 66 -10.68 10.22 4.41
N PRO A 67 -9.66 10.01 3.56
CA PRO A 67 -8.58 9.08 3.89
C PRO A 67 -8.02 9.53 5.23
N ARG A 68 -8.11 8.68 6.26
CA ARG A 68 -7.58 9.00 7.60
C ARG A 68 -6.07 8.96 7.44
N ARG A 69 -5.49 10.12 7.14
CA ARG A 69 -4.02 10.29 7.17
C ARG A 69 -3.58 10.12 8.62
N PHE A 70 -3.24 8.89 8.98
CA PHE A 70 -2.63 8.58 10.26
C PHE A 70 -1.35 9.39 10.40
N LEU A 71 -1.11 9.94 11.59
CA LEU A 71 0.12 10.67 11.89
C LEU A 71 1.30 9.71 11.71
N TYR A 72 2.42 10.24 11.21
CA TYR A 72 3.63 9.47 10.93
C TYR A 72 4.10 8.68 12.17
N PHE A 73 4.02 9.29 13.35
CA PHE A 73 4.34 8.64 14.63
C PHE A 73 3.42 7.48 15.00
N ASP A 74 2.14 7.53 14.62
CA ASP A 74 1.20 6.43 14.86
C ASP A 74 1.53 5.24 13.95
N ARG A 75 1.98 5.51 12.72
CA ARG A 75 2.35 4.48 11.76
C ARG A 75 3.56 3.68 12.21
N GLU A 76 4.65 4.31 12.63
CA GLU A 76 5.88 3.59 13.01
C GLU A 76 5.68 2.69 14.24
N LYS A 77 4.99 3.20 15.26
CA LYS A 77 4.68 2.43 16.47
C LYS A 77 3.64 1.34 16.22
N GLY A 78 2.70 1.58 15.29
CA GLY A 78 1.56 0.70 15.02
C GLY A 78 1.77 -0.32 13.90
N ALA A 79 2.78 -0.16 13.04
CA ALA A 79 2.99 -1.02 11.87
C ALA A 79 3.29 -2.47 12.24
N GLY A 80 4.12 -2.72 13.25
CA GLY A 80 4.42 -4.07 13.72
C GLY A 80 3.16 -4.80 14.21
N LEU A 81 2.34 -4.13 15.01
CA LEU A 81 1.07 -4.68 15.49
C LEU A 81 0.04 -4.86 14.37
N ALA A 82 0.01 -3.96 13.38
CA ALA A 82 -0.83 -4.08 12.20
C ALA A 82 -0.46 -5.31 11.37
N VAL A 83 0.83 -5.54 11.09
CA VAL A 83 1.31 -6.73 10.37
C VAL A 83 1.00 -8.00 11.16
N LEU A 84 1.28 -8.01 12.46
CA LEU A 84 1.00 -9.14 13.35
C LEU A 84 -0.49 -9.51 13.37
N SER A 85 -1.37 -8.51 13.25
CA SER A 85 -2.82 -8.75 13.12
C SER A 85 -3.18 -9.52 11.87
N TYR A 86 -2.53 -9.27 10.73
CA TYR A 86 -2.80 -10.04 9.51
C TYR A 86 -2.10 -11.41 9.51
N CYS A 87 -0.95 -11.54 10.16
CA CYS A 87 -0.31 -12.84 10.38
C CYS A 87 -1.24 -13.80 11.12
N SER A 88 -2.13 -13.27 11.97
CA SER A 88 -3.18 -14.04 12.64
C SER A 88 -4.04 -14.88 11.67
N VAL A 89 -4.34 -14.34 10.50
CA VAL A 89 -5.11 -15.03 9.46
C VAL A 89 -4.30 -16.18 8.86
N LEU A 90 -2.98 -15.99 8.71
CA LEU A 90 -2.10 -16.99 8.13
C LEU A 90 -1.88 -18.20 9.04
N PHE A 91 -1.71 -17.94 10.34
CA PHE A 91 -1.45 -18.98 11.33
C PHE A 91 -2.72 -19.57 11.93
N GLY A 92 -3.90 -18.99 11.63
CA GLY A 92 -5.17 -19.43 12.21
C GLY A 92 -5.30 -19.14 13.71
N VAL A 93 -4.48 -18.23 14.25
CA VAL A 93 -4.49 -17.82 15.66
C VAL A 93 -5.00 -16.38 15.73
N PRO A 94 -5.89 -16.00 16.66
CA PRO A 94 -6.52 -14.68 16.69
C PRO A 94 -5.64 -13.56 17.29
N PHE A 95 -4.38 -13.41 16.82
CA PHE A 95 -3.45 -12.34 17.23
C PHE A 95 -3.99 -10.91 17.01
N PHE A 96 -4.97 -10.71 16.12
CA PHE A 96 -5.62 -9.41 15.93
C PHE A 96 -6.31 -8.88 17.21
N LEU A 97 -6.57 -9.74 18.20
CA LEU A 97 -7.11 -9.36 19.50
C LEU A 97 -6.17 -8.45 20.30
N VAL A 98 -4.86 -8.61 20.15
CA VAL A 98 -3.86 -7.84 20.91
C VAL A 98 -4.00 -6.34 20.67
N PRO A 99 -3.92 -5.84 19.42
CA PRO A 99 -4.16 -4.42 19.14
C PRO A 99 -5.61 -3.97 19.37
N LEU A 100 -6.59 -4.88 19.32
CA LEU A 100 -7.98 -4.60 19.69
C LEU A 100 -8.16 -4.30 21.18
N VAL A 101 -7.35 -4.93 22.04
CA VAL A 101 -7.36 -4.76 23.50
C VAL A 101 -6.49 -3.60 23.93
N LEU A 102 -5.28 -3.48 23.36
CA LEU A 102 -4.36 -2.38 23.67
C LEU A 102 -4.98 -1.03 23.31
N ARG A 103 -5.64 -0.90 22.14
CA ARG A 103 -6.29 0.34 21.67
C ARG A 103 -5.43 1.61 21.69
N ASP A 104 -4.12 1.48 21.89
CA ASP A 104 -3.19 2.61 22.06
C ASP A 104 -2.96 3.39 20.78
N ASN A 105 -3.24 2.78 19.62
CA ASN A 105 -2.88 3.34 18.33
C ASN A 105 -4.00 3.20 17.30
N PRO A 106 -4.47 4.30 16.70
CA PRO A 106 -5.59 4.28 15.76
C PRO A 106 -5.26 3.55 14.45
N PHE A 107 -3.99 3.59 13.99
CA PHE A 107 -3.54 2.90 12.79
C PHE A 107 -3.57 1.38 12.98
N SER A 108 -2.99 0.92 14.08
CA SER A 108 -2.99 -0.50 14.43
C SER A 108 -4.42 -1.02 14.63
N LEU A 109 -5.28 -0.25 15.30
CA LEU A 109 -6.67 -0.62 15.53
C LEU A 109 -7.45 -0.78 14.22
N HIS A 110 -7.26 0.12 13.25
CA HIS A 110 -7.91 0.02 11.94
C HIS A 110 -7.52 -1.27 11.20
N HIS A 111 -6.22 -1.56 11.14
CA HIS A 111 -5.72 -2.80 10.53
C HIS A 111 -6.13 -4.05 11.30
N ALA A 112 -6.20 -3.99 12.62
CA ALA A 112 -6.67 -5.09 13.46
C ALA A 112 -8.14 -5.44 13.20
N LYS A 113 -9.01 -4.43 13.03
CA LYS A 113 -10.41 -4.63 12.64
C LYS A 113 -10.55 -5.23 11.25
N ALA A 114 -9.75 -4.75 10.29
CA ALA A 114 -9.73 -5.29 8.93
C ALA A 114 -9.24 -6.75 8.92
N ALA A 115 -8.16 -7.05 9.65
CA ALA A 115 -7.65 -8.40 9.84
C ALA A 115 -8.66 -9.32 10.53
N GLY A 116 -9.38 -8.84 11.55
CA GLY A 116 -10.45 -9.59 12.21
C GLY A 116 -11.61 -9.93 11.28
N ALA A 117 -11.98 -9.02 10.37
CA ALA A 117 -13.00 -9.32 9.36
C ALA A 117 -12.53 -10.36 8.34
N ILE A 118 -11.27 -10.27 7.88
CA ILE A 118 -10.69 -11.30 7.03
C ILE A 118 -10.64 -12.65 7.77
N TYR A 119 -10.25 -12.65 9.04
CA TYR A 119 -10.21 -13.86 9.87
C TYR A 119 -11.58 -14.55 9.94
N LEU A 120 -12.65 -13.79 10.18
CA LEU A 120 -14.02 -14.33 10.21
C LEU A 120 -14.46 -14.89 8.85
N VAL A 121 -14.15 -14.20 7.75
CA VAL A 121 -14.43 -14.70 6.39
C VAL A 121 -13.64 -15.99 6.11
N CYS A 122 -12.37 -16.03 6.50
CA CYS A 122 -11.50 -17.19 6.37
C CYS A 122 -12.08 -18.37 7.15
N TYR A 123 -12.50 -18.15 8.40
CA TYR A 123 -13.09 -19.19 9.24
C TYR A 123 -14.43 -19.70 8.70
N ALA A 124 -15.27 -18.81 8.15
CA ALA A 124 -16.50 -19.20 7.46
C ALA A 124 -16.23 -20.09 6.24
N PHE A 125 -15.18 -19.78 5.45
CA PHE A 125 -14.77 -20.63 4.34
C PHE A 125 -14.19 -21.97 4.78
N VAL A 126 -13.42 -22.01 5.88
CA VAL A 126 -12.94 -23.27 6.45
C VAL A 126 -14.12 -24.14 6.89
N LEU A 127 -15.12 -23.58 7.58
CA LEU A 127 -16.34 -24.31 7.94
C LEU A 127 -17.07 -24.84 6.69
N LEU A 128 -17.22 -24.02 5.65
CA LEU A 128 -17.86 -24.47 4.41
C LEU A 128 -17.05 -25.58 3.70
N ALA A 129 -15.73 -25.52 3.79
CA ALA A 129 -14.84 -26.54 3.26
C ALA A 129 -14.87 -27.85 4.06
N THR A 130 -15.15 -27.82 5.37
CA THR A 130 -15.39 -29.07 6.13
C THR A 130 -16.63 -29.82 5.63
N LEU A 131 -17.61 -29.11 5.07
CA LEU A 131 -18.77 -29.72 4.42
C LEU A 131 -18.46 -30.21 3.00
N ASN A 132 -17.45 -29.62 2.34
CA ASN A 132 -17.07 -29.90 0.95
C ASN A 132 -15.54 -29.94 0.80
N CYS A 133 -14.92 -31.09 1.06
CA CYS A 133 -13.45 -31.25 1.02
C CYS A 133 -12.81 -30.82 -0.31
N ALA A 134 -13.51 -30.97 -1.45
CA ALA A 134 -13.03 -30.54 -2.76
C ALA A 134 -12.83 -29.02 -2.88
N LEU A 135 -13.56 -28.24 -2.06
CA LEU A 135 -13.50 -26.78 -2.06
C LEU A 135 -12.46 -26.23 -1.09
N PHE A 136 -11.84 -27.06 -0.25
CA PHE A 136 -10.89 -26.60 0.76
C PHE A 136 -9.71 -25.83 0.16
N LEU A 137 -9.02 -26.42 -0.81
CA LEU A 137 -7.84 -25.81 -1.42
C LEU A 137 -8.15 -24.46 -2.12
N PRO A 138 -9.15 -24.35 -3.02
CA PRO A 138 -9.44 -23.09 -3.69
C PRO A 138 -9.96 -22.01 -2.74
N LEU A 139 -10.79 -22.37 -1.76
CA LEU A 139 -11.30 -21.39 -0.77
C LEU A 139 -10.19 -20.90 0.15
N ALA A 140 -9.30 -21.79 0.59
CA ALA A 140 -8.14 -21.41 1.39
C ALA A 140 -7.30 -20.38 0.63
N LEU A 141 -6.87 -20.71 -0.59
CA LEU A 141 -6.08 -19.81 -1.45
C LEU A 141 -6.75 -18.45 -1.65
N LEU A 142 -8.06 -18.44 -1.94
CA LEU A 142 -8.82 -17.21 -2.12
C LEU A 142 -8.85 -16.34 -0.86
N ALA A 143 -8.95 -16.96 0.32
CA ALA A 143 -8.96 -16.26 1.59
C ALA A 143 -7.59 -15.72 2.01
N TYR A 144 -6.49 -16.32 1.53
CA TYR A 144 -5.13 -15.86 1.78
C TYR A 144 -4.78 -14.55 1.05
N ILE A 145 -5.33 -14.32 -0.14
CA ILE A 145 -5.05 -13.14 -0.96
C ILE A 145 -5.29 -11.81 -0.20
N PRO A 146 -6.48 -11.55 0.39
CA PRO A 146 -6.73 -10.30 1.12
C PRO A 146 -5.84 -10.14 2.36
N ALA A 147 -5.43 -11.24 3.01
CA ALA A 147 -4.49 -11.20 4.13
C ALA A 147 -3.09 -10.75 3.68
N LEU A 148 -2.59 -11.27 2.56
CA LEU A 148 -1.30 -10.87 1.98
C LEU A 148 -1.30 -9.40 1.53
N ILE A 149 -2.38 -8.95 0.88
CA ILE A 149 -2.56 -7.54 0.50
C ILE A 149 -2.58 -6.65 1.76
N GLY A 150 -3.25 -7.10 2.83
CA GLY A 150 -3.29 -6.43 4.12
C GLY A 150 -1.90 -6.24 4.74
N ILE A 151 -1.07 -7.30 4.74
CA ILE A 151 0.31 -7.26 5.22
C ILE A 151 1.13 -6.25 4.40
N TYR A 152 1.09 -6.35 3.07
CA TYR A 152 1.85 -5.45 2.20
C TYR A 152 1.48 -3.97 2.42
N ARG A 153 0.17 -3.70 2.55
CA ARG A 153 -0.32 -2.33 2.80
C ARG A 153 0.03 -1.84 4.20
N ALA A 154 -0.07 -2.70 5.21
CA ALA A 154 0.35 -2.38 6.57
C ALA A 154 1.85 -2.08 6.66
N SER A 155 2.71 -2.86 5.96
CA SER A 155 4.15 -2.59 5.88
C SER A 155 4.47 -1.32 5.09
N ALA A 156 3.71 -1.03 4.04
CA ALA A 156 3.78 0.23 3.32
C ALA A 156 3.13 1.40 4.09
N GLY A 157 2.60 1.13 5.29
CA GLY A 157 1.84 2.01 6.16
C GLY A 157 0.76 2.81 5.46
N VAL A 158 0.11 2.15 4.51
CA VAL A 158 -1.09 2.60 3.82
C VAL A 158 -2.28 1.92 4.50
N GLU A 159 -3.41 2.61 4.56
CA GLU A 159 -4.66 2.03 5.06
C GLU A 159 -4.96 0.68 4.38
N ALA A 160 -5.71 -0.22 5.03
CA ALA A 160 -6.06 -1.54 4.50
C ALA A 160 -6.82 -1.48 3.16
N GLY A 161 -7.67 -0.45 2.98
CA GLY A 161 -8.52 -0.26 1.81
C GLY A 161 -9.49 -1.41 1.53
N GLN A 162 -10.23 -1.34 0.41
CA GLN A 162 -11.26 -2.33 0.10
C GLN A 162 -10.71 -3.73 -0.16
N ALA A 163 -9.53 -3.82 -0.78
CA ALA A 163 -8.91 -5.10 -1.13
C ALA A 163 -8.51 -5.94 0.10
N ALA A 164 -8.25 -5.32 1.25
CA ALA A 164 -7.98 -6.00 2.51
C ALA A 164 -9.15 -5.85 3.50
N LEU A 165 -10.38 -5.68 3.00
CA LEU A 165 -11.61 -5.57 3.80
C LEU A 165 -11.57 -4.47 4.89
N GLY A 166 -10.91 -3.34 4.65
CA GLY A 166 -10.90 -2.20 5.56
C GLY A 166 -12.31 -1.69 5.93
N PRO A 167 -13.13 -1.25 4.96
CA PRO A 167 -14.48 -0.76 5.25
C PRO A 167 -15.43 -1.83 5.84
N PRO A 168 -15.42 -3.09 5.38
CA PRO A 168 -16.15 -4.17 6.05
C PRO A 168 -15.72 -4.39 7.50
N GLY A 169 -14.40 -4.36 7.79
CA GLY A 169 -13.87 -4.52 9.14
C GLY A 169 -14.25 -3.40 10.08
N GLU A 170 -14.26 -2.15 9.62
CA GLU A 170 -14.76 -1.03 10.43
C GLU A 170 -16.25 -1.14 10.76
N ARG A 171 -17.06 -1.65 9.82
CA ARG A 171 -18.49 -1.89 10.06
C ARG A 171 -18.71 -3.00 11.07
N LEU A 172 -17.94 -4.08 10.97
CA LEU A 172 -18.08 -5.24 11.85
C LEU A 172 -17.68 -4.90 13.30
N PHE A 173 -16.62 -4.11 13.47
CA PHE A 173 -16.08 -3.72 14.77
C PHE A 173 -16.35 -2.25 15.09
N ARG A 174 -17.53 -1.74 14.70
CA ARG A 174 -17.92 -0.35 14.93
C ARG A 174 -17.95 0.01 16.41
N CYS A 175 -18.24 -0.95 17.28
CA CYS A 175 -18.33 -0.76 18.73
C CYS A 175 -16.97 -0.59 19.44
N ILE A 176 -15.84 -0.78 18.74
CA ILE A 176 -14.50 -0.71 19.36
C ILE A 176 -13.84 0.61 18.97
N GLU A 177 -13.96 1.64 19.81
CA GLU A 177 -13.27 2.92 19.63
C GLU A 177 -11.98 3.00 20.45
N VAL A 178 -11.06 3.88 20.02
CA VAL A 178 -9.80 4.18 20.71
C VAL A 178 -10.11 4.67 22.11
N LYS A 179 -9.39 4.15 23.11
CA LYS A 179 -9.54 4.58 24.50
C LYS A 179 -8.88 5.97 24.63
N LYS A 180 -9.68 7.02 24.82
CA LYS A 180 -9.19 8.38 25.07
C LYS A 180 -8.49 8.46 26.42
#